data_AF-A0A2I1DPE1-F1
#
_entry.id   AF-A0A2I1DPE1-F1
#
_cell.length_a   1.000
_cell.length_b   1.000
_cell.length_c   1.000
_cell.angle_alpha   90.00
_cell.angle_beta   90.00
_cell.angle_gamma   90.00
#
_symmetry.space_group_name_H-M   'P 1'
#
loop_
_entity.id
_entity.type
_entity.pdbx_description
1 polymer ?
#
loop_
_entity_poly.entity_id
_entity_poly.type
_entity_poly.pdbx_seq_one_letter_code
_entity_poly.pdbx_strand_id
1 'polypeptide(L)'
;MLPEQIIIFRHLSTQIRMLFQVRCSMRKKAEILTWIFSAGTVMDHASFDDCCSALECRPWVMRLRIHLELWRKDVQLTERIKGLIVPVPERLLEESYALAGSQGSWLLHRVWEYPGISQEKLCRDREDQKALELLDESGILIASYRRFWYCVGRSPLNRAGLPRSQSWASFWRKS
;
A
#
# COMPACT_ATOMS: atom_id res chain seq x y z
N MET A 1 3.46 18.15 20.61
CA MET A 1 3.30 18.40 19.17
C MET A 1 3.42 19.89 18.95
N LEU A 2 4.40 20.33 18.16
CA LEU A 2 4.63 21.74 17.84
C LEU A 2 3.48 22.28 16.95
N PRO A 3 3.21 23.60 16.92
CA PRO A 3 2.13 24.18 16.10
C PRO A 3 2.18 23.78 14.62
N GLU A 4 3.37 23.70 14.03
CA GLU A 4 3.59 23.28 12.64
C GLU A 4 3.21 21.80 12.42
N GLN A 5 3.54 20.93 13.36
CA GLN A 5 3.17 19.51 13.32
C GLN A 5 1.64 19.32 13.36
N ILE A 6 0.90 20.20 14.05
CA ILE A 6 -0.57 20.17 14.06
C ILE A 6 -1.12 20.47 12.66
N ILE A 7 -0.54 21.45 11.96
CA ILE A 7 -0.95 21.81 10.59
C ILE A 7 -0.67 20.65 9.64
N ILE A 8 0.53 20.07 9.70
CA ILE A 8 0.92 18.92 8.90
C ILE A 8 0.02 17.71 9.17
N PHE A 9 -0.24 17.42 10.45
CA PHE A 9 -1.14 16.34 10.84
C PHE A 9 -2.54 16.54 10.28
N ARG A 10 -3.09 17.76 10.36
CA ARG A 10 -4.40 18.09 9.82
C ARG A 10 -4.43 17.94 8.30
N HIS A 11 -3.41 18.41 7.60
CA HIS A 11 -3.29 18.26 6.15
C HIS A 11 -3.26 16.77 5.76
N LEU A 12 -2.32 15.99 6.30
CA LEU A 12 -2.20 14.55 6.04
C LEU A 12 -3.49 13.81 6.38
N SER A 13 -4.07 14.07 7.55
CA SER A 13 -5.33 13.44 7.98
C SER A 13 -6.49 13.79 7.06
N THR A 14 -6.54 15.02 6.54
CA THR A 14 -7.59 15.45 5.61
C THR A 14 -7.47 14.69 4.29
N GLN A 15 -6.28 14.64 3.69
CA GLN A 15 -6.07 13.92 2.43
C GLN A 15 -6.36 12.41 2.59
N ILE A 16 -5.87 11.79 3.67
CA ILE A 16 -6.16 10.37 3.94
C ILE A 16 -7.65 10.13 4.15
N ARG A 17 -8.37 11.00 4.89
CA ARG A 17 -9.83 10.86 5.06
C ARG A 17 -10.56 10.97 3.72
N MET A 18 -10.16 11.90 2.85
CA MET A 18 -10.76 12.06 1.53
C MET A 18 -10.61 10.80 0.67
N LEU A 19 -9.51 10.05 0.80
CA LEU A 19 -9.31 8.79 0.09
C LEU A 19 -10.44 7.78 0.35
N PHE A 20 -10.99 7.77 1.56
CA PHE A 20 -12.01 6.82 2.01
C PHE A 20 -13.43 7.38 2.07
N GLN A 21 -13.63 8.65 1.70
CA GLN A 21 -14.96 9.25 1.65
C GLN A 21 -15.74 8.76 0.42
N VAL A 22 -17.02 8.44 0.62
CA VAL A 22 -17.93 7.98 -0.44
C VAL A 22 -18.15 9.06 -1.50
N ARG A 23 -18.25 10.33 -1.09
CA ARG A 23 -18.50 11.47 -1.98
C ARG A 23 -17.26 11.98 -2.72
N CYS A 24 -16.07 11.46 -2.40
CA CYS A 24 -14.84 11.86 -3.05
C CYS A 24 -14.73 11.19 -4.43
N SER A 25 -14.47 11.98 -5.47
CA SER A 25 -14.38 11.46 -6.84
C SER A 25 -13.17 10.53 -7.01
N MET A 26 -13.29 9.54 -7.91
CA MET A 26 -12.18 8.64 -8.22
C MET A 26 -10.92 9.38 -8.70
N ARG A 27 -11.11 10.48 -9.45
CA ARG A 27 -10.02 11.36 -9.85
C ARG A 27 -9.28 11.93 -8.64
N LYS A 28 -9.99 12.47 -7.64
CA LYS A 28 -9.34 13.04 -6.45
C LYS A 28 -8.65 11.97 -5.62
N LYS A 29 -9.22 10.77 -5.51
CA LYS A 29 -8.56 9.62 -4.87
C LYS A 29 -7.25 9.25 -5.58
N ALA A 30 -7.26 9.22 -6.91
CA ALA A 30 -6.05 8.95 -7.71
C ALA A 30 -4.99 10.05 -7.56
N GLU A 31 -5.38 11.33 -7.46
CA GLU A 31 -4.48 12.44 -7.16
C GLU A 31 -3.83 12.29 -5.77
N ILE A 32 -4.62 11.95 -4.75
CA ILE A 32 -4.12 11.70 -3.38
C ILE A 32 -3.13 10.52 -3.36
N LEU A 33 -3.45 9.43 -4.05
CA LEU A 33 -2.57 8.27 -4.11
C LEU A 33 -1.30 8.54 -4.92
N THR A 34 -1.38 9.34 -5.97
CA THR A 34 -0.19 9.83 -6.68
C THR A 34 0.71 10.63 -5.75
N TRP A 35 0.14 11.50 -4.93
CA TRP A 35 0.90 12.22 -3.91
C TRP A 35 1.54 11.31 -2.85
N ILE A 36 0.85 10.25 -2.44
CA ILE A 36 1.37 9.28 -1.45
C ILE A 36 2.47 8.41 -2.06
N PHE A 37 2.31 7.90 -3.27
CA PHE A 37 3.14 6.82 -3.82
C PHE A 37 4.15 7.28 -4.87
N SER A 38 4.15 8.53 -5.30
CA SER A 38 5.09 9.00 -6.32
C SER A 38 6.08 10.03 -5.77
N ALA A 39 7.36 9.84 -6.08
CA ALA A 39 8.44 10.72 -5.69
C ALA A 39 8.30 12.10 -6.35
N GLY A 40 8.72 13.15 -5.62
CA GLY A 40 8.72 14.52 -6.11
C GLY A 40 7.34 15.16 -6.26
N THR A 41 6.27 14.52 -5.78
CA THR A 41 4.93 15.08 -5.81
C THR A 41 4.65 15.91 -4.56
N VAL A 42 4.03 17.08 -4.76
CA VAL A 42 3.65 18.00 -3.68
C VAL A 42 2.15 18.27 -3.79
N MET A 43 1.44 18.20 -2.67
CA MET A 43 0.03 18.55 -2.58
C MET A 43 -0.13 19.68 -1.58
N ASP A 44 -0.78 20.76 -2.03
CA ASP A 44 -0.91 22.06 -1.36
C ASP A 44 0.46 22.69 -1.05
N HIS A 45 1.22 22.14 -0.10
CA HIS A 45 2.49 22.70 0.39
C HIS A 45 3.56 21.68 0.81
N ALA A 46 3.26 20.37 0.83
CA ALA A 46 4.18 19.37 1.34
C ALA A 46 4.16 18.08 0.50
N SER A 47 5.29 17.38 0.43
CA SER A 47 5.28 16.00 -0.03
C SER A 47 4.76 15.07 1.08
N PHE A 48 4.36 13.86 0.70
CA PHE A 48 3.95 12.86 1.67
C PHE A 48 5.10 12.48 2.62
N ASP A 49 6.33 12.44 2.13
CA ASP A 49 7.52 12.09 2.92
C ASP A 49 7.87 13.21 3.91
N ASP A 50 7.69 14.48 3.54
CA ASP A 50 7.83 15.62 4.46
C ASP A 50 6.80 15.53 5.59
N CYS A 51 5.54 15.22 5.24
CA CYS A 51 4.48 15.03 6.23
C CYS A 51 4.81 13.91 7.21
N CYS A 52 5.32 12.78 6.70
CA CYS A 52 5.71 11.64 7.53
C CYS A 52 6.90 11.98 8.44
N SER A 53 7.91 12.66 7.89
CA SER A 53 9.12 13.05 8.62
C SER A 53 8.79 14.00 9.77
N ALA A 54 7.96 15.02 9.54
CA ALA A 54 7.54 15.95 10.59
C ALA A 54 6.70 15.30 11.71
N LEU A 55 6.03 14.19 11.40
CA LEU A 55 5.27 13.37 12.36
C LEU A 55 6.07 12.19 12.93
N GLU A 56 7.37 12.13 12.65
CA GLU A 56 8.30 11.09 13.11
C GLU A 56 7.81 9.67 12.74
N CYS A 57 7.14 9.53 11.59
CA CYS A 57 6.68 8.24 11.09
C CYS A 57 7.43 7.84 9.81
N ARG A 58 7.66 6.54 9.66
CA ARG A 58 8.36 5.98 8.49
C ARG A 58 7.41 6.00 7.27
N PRO A 59 7.71 6.74 6.18
CA PRO A 59 6.79 6.89 5.06
C PRO A 59 6.35 5.57 4.43
N TRP A 60 7.27 4.63 4.27
CA TRP A 60 6.98 3.32 3.70
C TRP A 60 6.03 2.46 4.58
N VAL A 61 6.09 2.60 5.92
CA VAL A 61 5.14 1.93 6.83
C VAL A 61 3.74 2.51 6.62
N MET A 62 3.66 3.83 6.44
CA MET A 62 2.40 4.51 6.17
C MET A 62 1.79 4.08 4.82
N ARG A 63 2.61 3.88 3.78
CA ARG A 63 2.15 3.33 2.49
C ARG A 63 1.54 1.94 2.62
N LEU A 64 2.18 1.03 3.37
CA LEU A 64 1.63 -0.30 3.67
C LEU A 64 0.31 -0.22 4.45
N ARG A 65 0.23 0.71 5.43
CA ARG A 65 -1.02 1.01 6.16
C ARG A 65 -2.13 1.49 5.26
N ILE A 66 -1.80 2.35 4.29
CA ILE A 66 -2.77 2.85 3.32
C ILE A 66 -3.28 1.72 2.43
N HIS A 67 -2.42 0.82 1.94
CA HIS A 67 -2.87 -0.40 1.26
C HIS A 67 -3.82 -1.25 2.12
N LEU A 68 -3.52 -1.41 3.41
CA LEU A 68 -4.39 -2.17 4.32
C LEU A 68 -5.75 -1.51 4.46
N GLU A 69 -5.81 -0.19 4.66
CA GLU A 69 -7.07 0.54 4.77
C GLU A 69 -7.86 0.56 3.44
N LEU A 70 -7.17 0.61 2.29
CA LEU A 70 -7.81 0.43 0.98
C LEU A 70 -8.50 -0.94 0.87
N TRP A 71 -7.83 -2.01 1.31
CA TRP A 71 -8.44 -3.34 1.37
C TRP A 71 -9.64 -3.39 2.34
N ARG A 72 -9.48 -2.88 3.57
CA ARG A 72 -10.54 -2.89 4.60
C ARG A 72 -11.80 -2.14 4.16
N LYS A 73 -11.64 -1.12 3.32
CA LYS A 73 -12.72 -0.28 2.81
C LYS A 73 -13.17 -0.66 1.41
N ASP A 74 -12.64 -1.74 0.84
CA ASP A 74 -12.87 -2.20 -0.55
C ASP A 74 -12.74 -1.06 -1.58
N VAL A 75 -11.73 -0.19 -1.39
CA VAL A 75 -11.44 0.89 -2.33
C VAL A 75 -10.59 0.33 -3.48
N GLN A 76 -11.13 0.42 -4.69
CA GLN A 76 -10.51 -0.10 -5.91
C GLN A 76 -10.07 1.05 -6.79
N LEU A 77 -8.84 1.00 -7.30
CA LEU A 77 -8.38 1.94 -8.30
C LEU A 77 -8.65 1.41 -9.69
N THR A 78 -9.22 2.27 -10.53
CA THR A 78 -9.47 1.98 -11.94
C THR A 78 -8.23 2.23 -12.80
N GLU A 79 -7.25 2.98 -12.29
CA GLU A 79 -6.03 3.40 -13.01
C GLU A 79 -4.76 3.15 -12.19
N ARG A 80 -3.63 3.01 -12.90
CA ARG A 80 -2.28 3.00 -12.31
C ARG A 80 -2.03 4.32 -11.58
N ILE A 81 -1.28 4.26 -10.48
CA ILE A 81 -0.66 5.45 -9.91
C ILE A 81 0.28 6.09 -10.95
N LYS A 82 0.21 7.42 -11.12
CA LYS A 82 0.97 8.15 -12.14
C LYS A 82 2.29 8.67 -11.56
N GLY A 83 3.30 8.85 -12.41
CA GLY A 83 4.59 9.46 -12.04
C GLY A 83 5.69 8.45 -11.67
N LEU A 84 6.75 8.95 -11.03
CA LEU A 84 7.87 8.14 -10.56
C LEU A 84 7.49 7.46 -9.25
N ILE A 85 6.96 6.24 -9.34
CA ILE A 85 6.47 5.50 -8.18
C ILE A 85 7.64 5.19 -7.23
N VAL A 86 7.47 5.53 -5.95
CA VAL A 86 8.40 5.18 -4.87
C VAL A 86 8.52 3.66 -4.83
N PRO A 87 9.76 3.11 -4.78
CA PRO A 87 9.95 1.68 -4.85
C PRO A 87 9.29 0.95 -3.67
N VAL A 88 8.94 -0.31 -3.92
CA VAL A 88 8.54 -1.23 -2.85
C VAL A 88 9.70 -1.36 -1.86
N PRO A 89 9.45 -1.47 -0.54
CA PRO A 89 10.50 -1.74 0.43
C PRO A 89 11.34 -2.97 0.05
N GLU A 90 12.67 -2.81 0.03
CA GLU A 90 13.63 -3.82 -0.44
C GLU A 90 13.41 -5.19 0.22
N ARG A 91 13.26 -5.22 1.54
CA ARG A 91 13.02 -6.48 2.26
C ARG A 91 11.72 -7.20 1.84
N LEU A 92 10.67 -6.49 1.43
CA LEU A 92 9.48 -7.14 0.88
C LEU A 92 9.75 -7.74 -0.50
N LEU A 93 10.59 -7.10 -1.31
CA LEU A 93 11.02 -7.63 -2.60
C LEU A 93 11.86 -8.90 -2.43
N GLU A 94 12.81 -8.89 -1.49
CA GLU A 94 13.62 -10.05 -1.13
C GLU A 94 12.77 -11.21 -0.62
N GLU A 95 11.84 -10.96 0.31
CA GLU A 95 10.93 -11.99 0.83
C GLU A 95 10.04 -12.55 -0.29
N SER A 96 9.56 -11.70 -1.19
CA SER A 96 8.72 -12.14 -2.32
C SER A 96 9.50 -12.96 -3.33
N TYR A 97 10.77 -12.59 -3.56
CA TYR A 97 11.68 -13.36 -4.39
C TYR A 97 11.99 -14.72 -3.77
N ALA A 98 12.24 -14.77 -2.46
CA ALA A 98 12.51 -16.02 -1.75
C ALA A 98 11.30 -16.98 -1.78
N LEU A 99 10.08 -16.45 -1.73
CA LEU A 99 8.86 -17.26 -1.76
C LEU A 99 8.49 -17.77 -3.15
N ALA A 100 8.62 -16.93 -4.18
CA ALA A 100 8.04 -17.21 -5.49
C ALA A 100 8.92 -16.77 -6.68
N GLY A 101 10.22 -16.56 -6.45
CA GLY A 101 11.19 -16.16 -7.49
C GLY A 101 10.89 -14.79 -8.09
N SER A 102 11.37 -14.56 -9.32
CA SER A 102 11.15 -13.30 -10.04
C SER A 102 9.68 -12.95 -10.24
N GLN A 103 8.81 -13.96 -10.33
CA GLN A 103 7.38 -13.83 -10.45
C GLN A 103 6.80 -13.20 -9.19
N GLY A 104 7.26 -13.62 -8.01
CA GLY A 104 6.87 -13.01 -6.74
C GLY A 104 7.21 -11.52 -6.68
N SER A 105 8.44 -11.14 -7.04
CA SER A 105 8.85 -9.73 -7.10
C SER A 105 8.05 -8.94 -8.12
N TRP A 106 7.78 -9.51 -9.30
CA TRP A 106 6.98 -8.87 -10.34
C TRP A 106 5.53 -8.60 -9.89
N LEU A 107 4.87 -9.59 -9.29
CA LEU A 107 3.52 -9.46 -8.74
C LEU A 107 3.46 -8.39 -7.65
N LEU A 108 4.45 -8.38 -6.76
CA LEU A 108 4.55 -7.40 -5.69
C LEU A 108 4.67 -5.97 -6.24
N HIS A 109 5.53 -5.76 -7.25
CA HIS A 109 5.61 -4.47 -7.95
C HIS A 109 4.28 -4.08 -8.59
N ARG A 110 3.61 -4.99 -9.29
CA ARG A 110 2.33 -4.69 -9.94
C ARG A 110 1.25 -4.30 -8.95
N VAL A 111 1.13 -4.99 -7.82
CA VAL A 111 0.14 -4.64 -6.80
C VAL A 111 0.48 -3.31 -6.12
N TRP A 112 1.77 -2.99 -5.96
CA TRP A 112 2.20 -1.69 -5.44
C TRP A 112 1.85 -0.52 -6.36
N GLU A 113 1.99 -0.71 -7.68
CA GLU A 113 1.61 0.30 -8.69
C GLU A 113 0.10 0.42 -8.92
N TYR A 114 -0.63 -0.66 -8.64
CA TYR A 114 -2.08 -0.79 -8.83
C TYR A 114 -2.78 -1.34 -7.57
N PRO A 115 -2.87 -0.55 -6.48
CA PRO A 115 -3.66 -0.94 -5.32
C PRO A 115 -5.11 -1.29 -5.71
N GLY A 116 -5.53 -2.52 -5.47
CA GLY A 116 -6.84 -3.02 -5.86
C GLY A 116 -6.94 -3.50 -7.31
N ILE A 117 -5.83 -3.91 -7.94
CA ILE A 117 -5.86 -4.62 -9.23
C ILE A 117 -6.62 -5.95 -9.12
N SER A 118 -7.44 -6.29 -10.10
CA SER A 118 -8.14 -7.58 -10.13
C SER A 118 -7.18 -8.71 -10.43
N GLN A 119 -7.43 -9.89 -9.86
CA GLN A 119 -6.65 -11.10 -10.17
C GLN A 119 -6.59 -11.40 -11.67
N GLU A 120 -7.70 -11.19 -12.38
CA GLU A 120 -7.80 -11.38 -13.84
C GLU A 120 -6.84 -10.49 -14.63
N LYS A 121 -6.58 -9.27 -14.16
CA LYS A 121 -5.61 -8.36 -14.78
C LYS A 121 -4.18 -8.63 -14.34
N LEU A 122 -4.02 -9.23 -13.16
CA LEU A 122 -2.72 -9.47 -12.54
C LEU A 122 -2.08 -10.78 -13.01
N CYS A 123 -2.86 -11.87 -13.10
CA CYS A 123 -2.37 -13.20 -13.47
C CYS A 123 -2.52 -13.45 -14.96
N ARG A 124 -1.42 -13.80 -15.63
CA ARG A 124 -1.40 -14.15 -17.07
C ARG A 124 -1.49 -15.66 -17.29
N ASP A 125 -1.02 -16.43 -16.33
CA ASP A 125 -0.94 -17.89 -16.40
C ASP A 125 -1.09 -18.54 -15.01
N ARG A 126 -0.92 -19.87 -14.97
CA ARG A 126 -0.96 -20.65 -13.73
C ARG A 126 0.23 -20.39 -12.80
N GLU A 127 1.36 -19.91 -13.31
CA GLU A 127 2.54 -19.64 -12.48
C GLU A 127 2.34 -18.34 -11.69
N ASP A 128 1.83 -17.29 -12.35
CA ASP A 128 1.42 -16.06 -11.68
C ASP A 128 0.40 -16.37 -10.56
N GLN A 129 -0.58 -17.24 -10.83
CA GLN A 129 -1.58 -17.61 -9.83
C GLN A 129 -0.95 -18.34 -8.62
N LYS A 130 -0.06 -19.31 -8.84
CA LYS A 130 0.64 -20.02 -7.75
C LYS A 130 1.51 -19.07 -6.92
N ALA A 131 2.26 -18.19 -7.59
CA ALA A 131 3.09 -17.19 -6.92
C ALA A 131 2.23 -16.25 -6.06
N LEU A 132 1.08 -15.82 -6.58
CA LEU A 132 0.15 -14.96 -5.87
C LEU A 132 -0.46 -15.64 -4.64
N GLU A 133 -0.80 -16.93 -4.73
CA GLU A 133 -1.27 -17.74 -3.60
C GLU A 133 -0.22 -17.82 -2.48
N LEU A 134 1.05 -18.05 -2.81
CA LEU A 134 2.16 -18.07 -1.85
C LEU A 134 2.36 -16.71 -1.15
N LEU A 135 2.31 -15.62 -1.91
CA LEU A 135 2.41 -14.27 -1.35
C LEU A 135 1.23 -13.94 -0.44
N ASP A 136 0.04 -14.43 -0.75
CA ASP A 136 -1.15 -14.24 0.07
C ASP A 136 -1.11 -15.06 1.37
N GLU A 137 -0.68 -16.31 1.31
CA GLU A 137 -0.46 -17.15 2.49
C GLU A 137 0.54 -16.50 3.47
N SER A 138 1.65 -15.98 2.92
CA SER A 138 2.66 -15.24 3.69
C SER A 138 2.11 -13.97 4.33
N GLY A 139 1.04 -13.41 3.77
CA GLY A 139 0.38 -12.18 4.17
C GLY A 139 0.93 -10.92 3.50
N ILE A 140 2.00 -11.00 2.69
CA ILE A 140 2.64 -9.87 1.99
C ILE A 140 1.63 -9.14 1.09
N LEU A 141 0.88 -9.92 0.33
CA LEU A 141 -0.27 -9.46 -0.43
C LEU A 141 -1.54 -9.99 0.24
N ILE A 142 -2.66 -9.31 0.07
CA ILE A 142 -3.96 -9.84 0.48
C ILE A 142 -5.00 -9.58 -0.60
N ALA A 143 -5.90 -10.55 -0.77
CA ALA A 143 -7.07 -10.42 -1.63
C ALA A 143 -8.29 -9.91 -0.85
N SER A 144 -9.11 -9.08 -1.50
CA SER A 144 -10.51 -8.89 -1.10
C SER A 144 -11.35 -10.11 -1.50
N TYR A 145 -12.59 -10.20 -1.01
CA TYR A 145 -13.53 -11.27 -1.40
C TYR A 145 -13.74 -11.34 -2.92
N ARG A 146 -13.68 -10.19 -3.60
CA ARG A 146 -13.85 -10.07 -5.05
C ARG A 146 -12.52 -10.23 -5.82
N ARG A 147 -11.46 -10.73 -5.16
CA ARG A 147 -10.12 -10.96 -5.72
C ARG A 147 -9.44 -9.71 -6.28
N PHE A 148 -9.57 -8.59 -5.55
CA PHE A 148 -8.73 -7.41 -5.74
C PHE A 148 -7.56 -7.44 -4.76
N TRP A 149 -6.38 -7.06 -5.22
CA TRP A 149 -5.12 -7.32 -4.51
C TRP A 149 -4.46 -6.05 -3.96
N TYR A 150 -3.88 -6.17 -2.76
CA TYR A 150 -3.26 -5.05 -2.04
C TYR A 150 -1.93 -5.50 -1.39
N CYS A 151 -0.92 -4.62 -1.43
CA CYS A 151 0.39 -4.86 -0.81
C CYS A 151 0.43 -4.30 0.60
N VAL A 152 0.20 -5.16 1.59
CA VAL A 152 0.10 -4.76 3.00
C VAL A 152 1.35 -5.14 3.80
N GLY A 153 2.34 -5.76 3.14
CA GLY A 153 3.49 -6.37 3.80
C GLY A 153 3.01 -7.48 4.73
N ARG A 154 3.71 -7.83 5.80
CA ARG A 154 3.20 -8.83 6.75
C ARG A 154 2.03 -8.29 7.58
N SER A 155 0.82 -8.36 7.03
CA SER A 155 -0.39 -7.84 7.66
C SER A 155 -0.56 -8.39 9.09
N PRO A 156 -0.88 -7.54 10.08
CA PRO A 156 -1.32 -8.02 11.38
C PRO A 156 -2.72 -8.63 11.34
N LEU A 157 -3.38 -8.67 10.19
CA LEU A 157 -4.70 -9.26 9.97
C LEU A 157 -4.61 -10.36 8.90
N ASN A 158 -5.38 -11.43 9.06
CA ASN A 158 -5.58 -12.42 8.00
C ASN A 158 -6.69 -11.96 7.02
N ARG A 159 -6.97 -12.74 5.98
CA ARG A 159 -8.03 -12.45 4.98
C ARG A 159 -9.43 -12.34 5.60
N ALA A 160 -9.67 -12.95 6.76
CA ALA A 160 -10.93 -12.83 7.50
C ALA A 160 -10.99 -11.55 8.36
N GLY A 161 -9.98 -10.70 8.31
CA GLY A 161 -9.88 -9.49 9.14
C GLY A 161 -9.54 -9.77 10.61
N LEU A 162 -9.13 -11.00 10.94
CA LEU A 162 -8.79 -11.39 12.30
C LEU A 162 -7.30 -11.13 12.58
N PRO A 163 -6.93 -10.71 13.81
CA PRO A 163 -5.54 -10.50 14.20
C PRO A 163 -4.66 -11.75 13.98
N ARG A 164 -3.44 -11.53 13.48
CA ARG A 164 -2.33 -12.49 13.47
C ARG A 164 -1.40 -12.18 14.64
N SER A 165 -0.65 -13.17 15.12
CA SER A 165 0.36 -13.02 16.18
C SER A 165 1.58 -12.16 15.78
N GLN A 166 1.53 -11.55 14.60
CA GLN A 166 2.61 -10.78 14.02
C GLN A 166 2.17 -9.32 13.87
N SER A 167 3.07 -8.38 14.16
CA SER A 167 2.82 -6.95 14.01
C SER A 167 3.84 -6.33 13.06
N TRP A 168 3.51 -5.25 12.36
CA TRP A 168 4.52 -4.51 11.62
C TRP A 168 5.69 -4.07 12.52
N ALA A 169 5.43 -3.74 13.79
CA ALA A 169 6.49 -3.40 14.74
C ALA A 169 7.45 -4.56 15.07
N SER A 170 7.01 -5.83 14.98
CA SER A 170 7.90 -7.00 15.18
C SER A 170 8.74 -7.32 13.95
N PHE A 171 8.26 -7.02 12.75
CA PHE A 171 9.01 -7.28 11.52
C PHE A 171 10.15 -6.28 11.30
N TRP A 172 9.91 -5.02 11.64
CA TRP A 172 10.74 -3.91 11.16
C TRP A 172 11.58 -3.25 12.26
N ARG A 173 11.68 -3.89 13.43
CA ARG A 173 12.50 -3.43 14.58
C ARG A 173 14.02 -3.62 14.39
N LYS A 174 14.45 -4.32 13.33
CA LYS A 174 15.85 -4.70 13.08
C LYS A 174 16.44 -4.11 11.78
N SER A 175 15.81 -3.08 11.24
CA SER A 175 16.28 -2.35 10.05
C SER A 175 16.24 -0.85 10.33
#